data_AF-A0A3T1C7E3-F1
#
_entry.id   AF-A0A3T1C7E3-F1
#
_cell.length_a   1.000
_cell.length_b   1.000
_cell.length_c   1.000
_cell.angle_alpha   90.00
_cell.angle_beta   90.00
_cell.angle_gamma   90.00
#
_symmetry.space_group_name_H-M   'P 1'
#
loop_
_entity.id
_entity.type
_entity.pdbx_description
1 polymer ?
#
loop_
_entity_poly.entity_id
_entity_poly.type
_entity_poly.pdbx_seq_one_letter_code
_entity_poly.pdbx_strand_id
1 'polypeptide(L)'
;MSGRPKSGQTPSILSYRLEGTVTCSLLNKAELERSKGFFILATNDIDVTAFPAQEVLKTYKAQQSVERGFRFLKSPGFLVSSFFLTKPERIEALLMVITLCLLVYSALEYKIREKLRESGENFLNQLKKPTQKPTTRWVFFCFLGLHMVFIDHKKLQITNLKERHRIILRCLGPPYQKFYYSKM
;
A
#
# COMPACT_ATOMS: atom_id res chain seq x y z
N MET A 1 10.84 -3.45 -47.50
CA MET A 1 11.32 -2.44 -46.53
C MET A 1 10.91 -1.08 -47.04
N SER A 2 9.91 -0.47 -46.40
CA SER A 2 9.38 0.83 -46.79
C SER A 2 10.37 1.92 -46.41
N GLY A 3 10.88 2.64 -47.42
CA GLY A 3 11.92 3.66 -47.27
C GLY A 3 11.43 4.92 -46.54
N ARG A 4 12.38 5.62 -45.91
CA ARG A 4 12.18 6.89 -45.20
C ARG A 4 11.56 7.94 -46.15
N PRO A 5 10.48 8.64 -45.76
CA PRO A 5 9.86 9.66 -46.61
C PRO A 5 10.79 10.84 -46.86
N LYS A 6 10.70 11.45 -48.04
CA LYS A 6 11.54 12.59 -48.47
C LYS A 6 11.19 13.85 -47.65
N SER A 7 12.19 14.69 -47.41
CA SER A 7 12.03 15.97 -46.70
C SER A 7 10.97 16.84 -47.41
N GLY A 8 9.91 17.19 -46.69
CA GLY A 8 8.77 17.96 -47.21
C GLY A 8 7.53 17.14 -47.62
N GLN A 9 7.59 15.81 -47.59
CA GLN A 9 6.42 14.97 -47.90
C GLN A 9 5.48 14.90 -46.69
N THR A 10 4.30 15.54 -46.80
CA THR A 10 3.25 15.39 -45.78
C THR A 10 2.78 13.94 -45.73
N PRO A 11 2.93 13.23 -44.60
CA PRO A 11 2.52 11.84 -44.50
C PRO A 11 1.00 11.78 -44.68
N SER A 12 0.52 10.95 -45.59
CA SER A 12 -0.89 10.61 -45.76
C SER A 12 -1.33 9.71 -44.60
N ILE A 13 -1.48 10.31 -43.41
CA ILE A 13 -1.94 9.63 -42.21
C ILE A 13 -3.47 9.52 -42.31
N LEU A 14 -3.96 8.33 -42.63
CA LEU A 14 -5.37 8.00 -42.49
C LEU A 14 -5.67 7.92 -40.99
N SER A 15 -6.34 8.95 -40.46
CA SER A 15 -6.76 9.00 -39.07
C SER A 15 -8.28 8.90 -38.98
N TYR A 16 -8.75 8.03 -38.11
CA TYR A 16 -10.18 7.89 -37.81
C TYR A 16 -10.45 8.60 -36.49
N ARG A 17 -11.42 9.51 -36.49
CA ARG A 17 -11.97 10.10 -35.26
C ARG A 17 -13.39 9.58 -35.11
N LEU A 18 -13.61 8.81 -34.06
CA LEU A 18 -14.95 8.37 -33.68
C LEU A 18 -15.57 9.48 -32.82
N GLU A 19 -16.63 10.08 -33.33
CA GLU A 19 -17.49 10.98 -32.57
C GLU A 19 -18.76 10.22 -32.19
N GLY A 20 -19.12 10.29 -30.92
CA GLY A 20 -20.28 9.58 -30.41
C GLY A 20 -20.83 10.30 -29.18
N THR A 21 -22.13 10.18 -29.00
CA THR A 21 -22.85 10.69 -27.83
C THR A 21 -23.13 9.53 -26.88
N VAL A 22 -22.81 9.73 -25.60
CA VAL A 22 -23.12 8.74 -24.57
C VAL A 22 -24.62 8.82 -24.29
N THR A 23 -25.34 7.74 -24.57
CA THR A 23 -26.75 7.60 -24.23
C THR A 23 -26.94 6.43 -23.27
N CYS A 24 -27.87 6.58 -22.33
CA CYS A 24 -28.21 5.55 -21.35
C CYS A 24 -29.63 5.05 -21.62
N SER A 25 -29.78 3.77 -21.95
CA SER A 25 -31.10 3.14 -22.10
C SER A 25 -31.77 3.05 -20.72
N LEU A 26 -32.92 3.73 -20.57
CA LEU A 26 -33.72 3.68 -19.35
C LEU A 26 -34.27 2.27 -19.07
N LEU A 27 -34.56 1.50 -20.13
CA LEU A 27 -34.99 0.10 -20.01
C LEU A 27 -33.88 -0.78 -19.47
N ASN A 28 -32.67 -0.68 -20.03
CA ASN A 28 -31.52 -1.46 -19.57
C ASN A 28 -31.14 -1.08 -18.14
N LYS A 29 -31.26 0.20 -17.78
CA LYS A 29 -31.05 0.67 -16.41
C LYS A 29 -32.04 0.00 -15.44
N ALA A 30 -33.33 -0.02 -15.78
CA ALA A 30 -34.36 -0.63 -14.93
C ALA A 30 -34.16 -2.14 -14.77
N GLU A 31 -33.77 -2.83 -15.84
CA GLU A 31 -33.47 -4.26 -15.81
C GLU A 31 -32.23 -4.58 -14.95
N LEU A 32 -31.16 -3.78 -15.08
CA LEU A 32 -29.98 -3.86 -14.22
C LEU A 32 -30.25 -3.48 -12.77
N GLU A 33 -31.22 -2.60 -12.50
CA GLU A 33 -31.63 -2.27 -11.13
C GLU A 33 -32.34 -3.44 -10.45
N ARG A 34 -33.12 -4.24 -11.20
CA ARG A 34 -33.77 -5.46 -10.68
C ARG A 34 -32.77 -6.58 -10.38
N SER A 35 -31.63 -6.62 -11.07
CA SER A 35 -30.57 -7.60 -10.80
C SER A 35 -29.62 -7.19 -9.67
N LYS A 36 -29.80 -6.02 -9.06
CA LYS A 36 -29.00 -5.61 -7.90
C LYS A 36 -29.37 -6.46 -6.69
N GLY A 37 -28.36 -7.09 -6.08
CA GLY A 37 -28.52 -7.75 -4.80
C GLY A 37 -28.71 -6.77 -3.65
N PHE A 38 -29.40 -7.19 -2.60
CA PHE A 38 -29.50 -6.43 -1.35
C PHE A 38 -28.26 -6.65 -0.48
N PHE A 39 -27.78 -5.59 0.14
CA PHE A 39 -26.68 -5.62 1.10
C PHE A 39 -27.21 -5.25 2.48
N ILE A 40 -27.52 -6.27 3.29
CA ILE A 40 -28.14 -6.10 4.61
C ILE A 40 -27.05 -5.96 5.66
N LEU A 41 -27.12 -4.90 6.46
CA LEU A 41 -26.28 -4.69 7.64
C LEU A 41 -27.18 -4.62 8.87
N ALA A 42 -26.83 -5.39 9.90
CA ALA A 42 -27.49 -5.34 11.20
C ALA A 42 -26.46 -4.87 12.25
N THR A 43 -26.86 -3.95 13.11
CA THR A 43 -26.06 -3.49 14.25
C THR A 43 -26.91 -3.54 15.52
N ASN A 44 -26.26 -3.73 16.66
CA ASN A 44 -26.89 -3.63 17.97
C ASN A 44 -27.01 -2.16 18.45
N ASP A 45 -26.41 -1.21 17.73
CA ASP A 45 -26.50 0.21 18.03
C ASP A 45 -27.89 0.74 17.67
N ILE A 46 -28.60 1.24 18.69
CA ILE A 46 -29.98 1.73 18.57
C ILE A 46 -30.00 3.23 18.24
N ASP A 47 -28.93 3.96 18.54
CA ASP A 47 -28.83 5.40 18.34
C ASP A 47 -28.48 5.75 16.87
N VAL A 48 -29.53 6.03 16.10
CA VAL A 48 -29.43 6.41 14.68
C VAL A 48 -28.77 7.78 14.48
N THR A 49 -28.77 8.65 15.51
CA THR A 49 -28.17 9.98 15.42
C THR A 49 -26.66 9.95 15.64
N ALA A 50 -26.20 9.15 16.61
CA ALA A 50 -24.78 8.95 16.86
C ALA A 50 -24.12 8.02 15.83
N PHE A 51 -24.86 7.02 15.31
CA PHE A 51 -24.34 6.05 14.35
C PHE A 51 -25.26 5.90 13.12
N PRO A 52 -25.24 6.90 12.21
CA PRO A 52 -26.10 6.88 11.03
C PRO A 52 -25.70 5.77 10.05
N ALA A 53 -26.64 5.34 9.21
CA ALA A 53 -26.46 4.25 8.25
C ALA A 53 -25.21 4.40 7.35
N GLN A 54 -24.80 5.64 7.04
CA GLN A 54 -23.58 5.89 6.28
C GLN A 54 -22.31 5.52 7.05
N GLU A 55 -22.24 5.83 8.35
CA GLU A 55 -21.12 5.42 9.20
C GLU A 55 -21.15 3.92 9.50
N VAL A 56 -22.33 3.30 9.64
CA VAL A 56 -22.47 1.83 9.71
C VAL A 56 -21.85 1.16 8.48
N LEU A 57 -22.25 1.61 7.28
CA LEU A 57 -21.74 1.07 6.02
C LEU A 57 -20.23 1.30 5.87
N LYS A 58 -19.76 2.51 6.19
CA LYS A 58 -18.33 2.87 6.11
C LYS A 58 -17.48 2.02 7.06
N THR A 59 -17.95 1.82 8.29
CA THR A 59 -17.28 0.99 9.30
C THR A 59 -17.22 -0.47 8.84
N TYR A 60 -18.34 -1.02 8.36
CA TYR A 60 -18.36 -2.39 7.82
C TYR A 60 -17.39 -2.54 6.63
N LYS A 61 -17.40 -1.60 5.68
CA LYS A 61 -16.50 -1.65 4.51
C LYS A 61 -15.04 -1.47 4.89
N ALA A 62 -14.73 -0.78 5.99
CA ALA A 62 -13.36 -0.67 6.50
C ALA A 62 -12.79 -2.02 6.98
N GLN A 63 -13.63 -3.00 7.34
CA GLN A 63 -13.19 -4.35 7.73
C GLN A 63 -12.43 -5.08 6.61
N GLN A 64 -12.67 -4.75 5.33
CA GLN A 64 -11.90 -5.31 4.21
C GLN A 64 -10.38 -5.01 4.29
N SER A 65 -9.99 -3.99 5.05
CA SER A 65 -8.56 -3.73 5.31
C SER A 65 -7.90 -4.87 6.09
N VAL A 66 -8.64 -5.50 7.01
CA VAL A 66 -8.18 -6.63 7.82
C VAL A 66 -7.99 -7.88 6.96
N GLU A 67 -8.94 -8.18 6.07
CA GLU A 67 -8.84 -9.31 5.13
C GLU A 67 -7.61 -9.21 4.22
N ARG A 68 -7.25 -7.99 3.82
CA ARG A 68 -6.05 -7.73 3.02
C ARG A 68 -4.77 -8.04 3.80
N GLY A 69 -4.77 -7.82 5.12
CA GLY A 69 -3.71 -8.24 6.03
C GLY A 69 -3.60 -9.77 6.13
N PHE A 70 -4.72 -10.49 6.25
CA PHE A 70 -4.70 -11.96 6.25
C PHE A 70 -4.27 -12.56 4.90
N ARG A 71 -4.58 -11.90 3.78
CA ARG A 71 -4.06 -12.30 2.46
C ARG A 71 -2.54 -12.21 2.39
N PHE A 72 -1.92 -11.27 3.12
CA PHE A 72 -0.47 -11.19 3.21
C PHE A 72 0.15 -12.42 3.90
N LEU A 73 -0.46 -12.94 4.98
CA LEU A 73 -0.03 -14.21 5.62
C LEU A 73 -0.03 -15.38 4.66
N LYS A 74 -1.04 -15.42 3.78
CA LYS A 74 -1.23 -16.48 2.78
C LYS A 74 -0.37 -16.28 1.54
N SER A 75 0.35 -15.17 1.42
CA SER A 75 1.12 -14.87 0.22
C SER A 75 2.42 -15.69 0.16
N PRO A 76 2.77 -16.30 -0.98
CA PRO A 76 3.96 -17.16 -1.11
C PRO A 76 5.28 -16.40 -0.94
N GLY A 77 5.25 -15.07 -0.94
CA GLY A 77 6.41 -14.23 -0.61
C GLY A 77 6.66 -14.09 0.89
N PHE A 78 5.80 -14.64 1.74
CA PHE A 78 6.06 -14.80 3.16
C PHE A 78 6.56 -16.23 3.39
N LEU A 79 7.69 -16.33 4.09
CA LEU A 79 8.51 -17.53 4.29
C LEU A 79 7.80 -18.72 4.97
N VAL A 80 6.48 -18.69 5.16
CA VAL A 80 5.69 -19.78 5.77
C VAL A 80 5.89 -21.07 4.99
N SER A 81 5.97 -21.01 3.66
CA SER A 81 6.27 -22.20 2.83
C SER A 81 7.72 -22.70 2.96
N SER A 82 8.66 -21.84 3.40
CA SER A 82 10.05 -22.25 3.65
C SER A 82 10.28 -22.83 5.04
N PHE A 83 9.37 -22.57 5.99
CA PHE A 83 9.34 -23.27 7.26
C PHE A 83 8.55 -24.57 7.04
N PHE A 84 9.24 -25.66 6.72
CA PHE A 84 8.66 -27.01 6.65
C PHE A 84 8.19 -27.46 8.04
N LEU A 85 7.08 -26.89 8.52
CA LEU A 85 6.50 -27.16 9.82
C LEU A 85 5.51 -28.31 9.70
N THR A 86 5.85 -29.43 10.31
CA THR A 86 5.01 -30.64 10.33
C THR A 86 4.21 -30.79 11.62
N LYS A 87 4.68 -30.15 12.71
CA LYS A 87 4.05 -30.22 14.04
C LYS A 87 3.03 -29.10 14.24
N PRO A 88 1.77 -29.40 14.65
CA PRO A 88 0.72 -28.40 14.86
C PRO A 88 1.13 -27.26 15.80
N GLU A 89 1.84 -27.58 16.89
CA GLU A 89 2.24 -26.59 17.91
C GLU A 89 3.19 -25.54 17.35
N ARG A 90 4.06 -25.95 16.39
CA ARG A 90 4.97 -25.01 15.72
C ARG A 90 4.23 -24.12 14.73
N ILE A 91 3.18 -24.63 14.09
CA ILE A 91 2.33 -23.85 13.18
C ILE A 91 1.59 -22.78 13.98
N GLU A 92 1.03 -23.13 15.13
CA GLU A 92 0.36 -22.18 16.03
C GLU A 92 1.29 -21.09 16.52
N ALA A 93 2.48 -21.46 17.02
CA ALA A 93 3.48 -20.49 17.46
C ALA A 93 3.91 -19.55 16.33
N LEU A 94 4.13 -20.09 15.12
CA LEU A 94 4.46 -19.28 13.96
C LEU A 94 3.31 -18.32 13.60
N LEU A 95 2.06 -18.81 13.56
CA LEU A 95 0.89 -17.98 13.28
C LEU A 95 0.77 -16.81 14.27
N MET A 96 1.03 -17.06 15.56
CA MET A 96 1.05 -16.01 16.59
C MET A 96 2.11 -14.94 16.28
N VAL A 97 3.35 -15.36 16.00
CA VAL A 97 4.46 -14.44 15.69
C VAL A 97 4.15 -13.62 14.44
N ILE A 98 3.66 -14.24 13.36
CA ILE A 98 3.37 -13.50 12.13
C ILE A 98 2.19 -12.54 12.33
N THR A 99 1.17 -12.93 13.10
CA THR A 99 0.06 -12.03 13.45
C THR A 99 0.56 -10.81 14.23
N LEU A 100 1.50 -11.00 15.15
CA LEU A 100 2.15 -9.88 15.85
C LEU A 100 2.96 -9.00 14.89
N CYS A 101 3.71 -9.59 13.95
CA CYS A 101 4.41 -8.83 12.92
C CYS A 101 3.45 -8.00 12.05
N LEU A 102 2.29 -8.55 11.70
CA LEU A 102 1.25 -7.83 10.97
C LEU A 102 0.72 -6.63 11.74
N LEU A 103 0.47 -6.79 13.04
CA LEU A 103 0.05 -5.69 13.90
C LEU A 103 1.08 -4.56 13.89
N VAL A 104 2.36 -4.89 14.06
CA VAL A 104 3.47 -3.92 13.98
C VAL A 104 3.51 -3.25 12.61
N TYR A 105 3.33 -3.99 11.52
CA TYR A 105 3.33 -3.45 10.16
C TYR A 105 2.18 -2.45 9.94
N SER A 106 0.98 -2.78 10.41
CA SER A 106 -0.19 -1.90 10.32
C SER A 106 -0.01 -0.64 11.17
N ALA A 107 0.53 -0.76 12.38
CA ALA A 107 0.82 0.39 13.25
C ALA A 107 1.87 1.34 12.62
N LEU A 108 2.94 0.78 12.04
CA LEU A 108 3.94 1.55 11.30
C LEU A 108 3.33 2.23 10.07
N GLU A 109 2.48 1.52 9.33
CA GLU A 109 1.81 2.04 8.14
C GLU A 109 0.92 3.23 8.50
N TYR A 110 0.13 3.09 9.56
CA TYR A 110 -0.72 4.15 10.09
C TYR A 110 0.11 5.37 10.48
N LYS A 111 1.15 5.19 11.31
CA LYS A 111 2.00 6.28 11.80
C LYS A 111 2.71 7.03 10.66
N ILE A 112 3.25 6.30 9.68
CA ILE A 112 3.92 6.91 8.52
C ILE A 112 2.91 7.72 7.69
N ARG A 113 1.72 7.16 7.42
CA ARG A 113 0.68 7.83 6.62
C ARG A 113 0.07 9.05 7.31
N GLU A 114 -0.08 8.99 8.62
CA GLU A 114 -0.50 10.14 9.42
C GLU A 114 0.55 11.26 9.32
N LYS A 115 1.81 10.96 9.60
CA LYS A 115 2.88 11.97 9.56
C LYS A 115 3.12 12.54 8.17
N LEU A 116 3.03 11.74 7.11
CA LEU A 116 3.11 12.25 5.72
C LEU A 116 1.96 13.19 5.36
N ARG A 117 0.75 12.96 5.90
CA ARG A 117 -0.38 13.87 5.70
C ARG A 117 -0.18 15.17 6.46
N GLU A 118 0.25 15.10 7.71
CA GLU A 118 0.52 16.27 8.55
C GLU A 118 1.64 17.15 8.00
N SER A 119 2.73 16.55 7.52
CA SER A 119 3.87 17.29 6.97
C SER A 119 3.68 17.74 5.52
N GLY A 120 2.65 17.27 4.83
CA GLY A 120 2.44 17.50 3.40
C GLY A 120 3.49 16.81 2.50
N GLU A 121 4.36 15.97 3.06
CA GLU A 121 5.41 15.27 2.31
C GLU A 121 4.86 14.07 1.55
N ASN A 122 5.60 13.65 0.52
CA ASN A 122 5.26 12.51 -0.31
C ASN A 122 6.41 11.50 -0.32
N PHE A 123 6.05 10.21 -0.32
CA PHE A 123 6.98 9.11 -0.52
C PHE A 123 6.80 8.53 -1.93
N LEU A 124 7.88 8.09 -2.59
CA LEU A 124 7.77 7.50 -3.92
C LEU A 124 7.27 6.05 -3.84
N ASN A 125 6.26 5.70 -4.64
CA ASN A 125 5.82 4.32 -4.79
C ASN A 125 6.72 3.51 -5.75
N GLN A 126 6.38 2.24 -6.00
CA GLN A 126 7.10 1.36 -6.93
C GLN A 126 7.19 1.91 -8.37
N LEU A 127 6.18 2.68 -8.79
CA LEU A 127 6.12 3.34 -10.09
C LEU A 127 6.78 4.73 -10.06
N LYS A 128 7.52 5.06 -9.00
CA LYS A 128 8.17 6.36 -8.78
C LYS A 128 7.21 7.55 -8.74
N LYS A 129 5.93 7.31 -8.45
CA LYS A 129 4.93 8.38 -8.26
C LYS A 129 4.85 8.78 -6.78
N PRO A 130 4.68 10.09 -6.47
CA PRO A 130 4.49 10.54 -5.10
C PRO A 130 3.20 9.97 -4.50
N THR A 131 3.27 9.52 -3.25
CA THR A 131 2.13 9.02 -2.49
C THR A 131 2.27 9.33 -1.00
N GLN A 132 1.16 9.68 -0.36
CA GLN A 132 1.02 9.78 1.09
C GLN A 132 0.53 8.47 1.73
N LYS A 133 0.27 7.45 0.90
CA LYS A 133 -0.25 6.14 1.33
C LYS A 133 0.74 5.01 1.01
N PRO A 134 2.03 5.09 1.38
CA PRO A 134 2.96 3.98 1.17
C PRO A 134 2.53 2.76 2.00
N THR A 135 2.92 1.57 1.56
CA THR A 135 2.76 0.34 2.35
C THR A 135 4.03 0.06 3.13
N THR A 136 3.91 -0.48 4.35
CA THR A 136 5.07 -0.79 5.19
C THR A 136 6.02 -1.77 4.50
N ARG A 137 5.50 -2.73 3.73
CA ARG A 137 6.30 -3.65 2.91
C ARG A 137 7.20 -2.90 1.92
N TRP A 138 6.67 -1.90 1.21
CA TRP A 138 7.45 -1.12 0.24
C TRP A 138 8.48 -0.23 0.94
N VAL A 139 8.12 0.34 2.08
CA VAL A 139 9.04 1.09 2.94
C VAL A 139 10.21 0.19 3.34
N PHE A 140 9.97 -1.00 3.91
CA PHE A 140 11.04 -1.93 4.28
C PHE A 140 11.91 -2.35 3.09
N PHE A 141 11.29 -2.62 1.93
CA PHE A 141 12.04 -2.93 0.71
C PHE A 141 13.00 -1.79 0.33
N CYS A 142 12.60 -0.53 0.49
CA CYS A 142 13.48 0.61 0.23
C CYS A 142 14.68 0.67 1.19
N PHE A 143 14.55 0.16 2.41
CA PHE A 143 15.63 0.10 3.39
C PHE A 143 16.57 -1.10 3.19
N LEU A 144 16.25 -2.04 2.28
CA LEU A 144 17.19 -3.08 1.87
C LEU A 144 18.41 -2.45 1.18
N GLY A 145 19.60 -2.92 1.53
CA GLY A 145 20.86 -2.39 0.99
C GLY A 145 21.39 -1.15 1.71
N LEU A 146 20.88 -0.84 2.91
CA LEU A 146 21.59 -0.01 3.87
C LEU A 146 22.60 -0.89 4.61
N HIS A 147 23.88 -0.52 4.57
CA HIS A 147 24.94 -1.27 5.24
C HIS A 147 25.54 -0.43 6.36
N MET A 148 25.90 -1.10 7.47
CA MET A 148 26.60 -0.48 8.58
C MET A 148 28.08 -0.86 8.48
N VAL A 149 28.95 0.14 8.39
CA VAL A 149 30.39 -0.07 8.27
C VAL A 149 31.06 0.13 9.63
N PHE A 150 31.90 -0.84 9.99
CA PHE A 150 32.76 -0.80 11.16
C PHE A 150 34.22 -0.72 10.70
N ILE A 151 34.98 0.20 11.27
CA ILE A 151 36.44 0.28 11.11
C ILE A 151 37.01 0.32 12.53
N ASP A 152 37.99 -0.55 12.82
CA ASP A 152 38.62 -0.68 14.14
C ASP A 152 37.61 -0.82 15.29
N HIS A 153 36.59 -1.65 15.10
CA HIS A 153 35.48 -1.91 16.04
C HIS A 153 34.63 -0.66 16.41
N LYS A 154 34.85 0.49 15.77
CA LYS A 154 34.04 1.69 15.92
C LYS A 154 33.01 1.77 14.79
N LYS A 155 31.75 2.02 15.15
CA LYS A 155 30.67 2.27 14.20
C LYS A 155 30.93 3.60 13.51
N LEU A 156 31.26 3.58 12.22
CA LEU A 156 31.60 4.81 11.50
C LEU A 156 30.35 5.45 10.87
N GLN A 157 29.56 4.68 10.09
CA GLN A 157 28.41 5.24 9.38
C GLN A 157 27.49 4.18 8.75
N ILE A 158 26.23 4.55 8.51
CA ILE A 158 25.35 3.83 7.58
C ILE A 158 25.59 4.35 6.16
N THR A 159 25.86 3.43 5.21
CA THR A 159 26.04 3.73 3.80
C THR A 159 24.71 3.64 3.03
N ASN A 160 24.65 4.27 1.85
CA ASN A 160 23.48 4.26 0.96
C ASN A 160 22.20 4.93 1.53
N LEU A 161 22.34 5.78 2.56
CA LEU A 161 21.23 6.51 3.18
C LEU A 161 20.77 7.71 2.31
N LYS A 162 19.88 7.43 1.37
CA LYS A 162 19.21 8.42 0.49
C LYS A 162 18.09 9.21 1.18
N GLU A 163 17.66 10.31 0.55
CA GLU A 163 16.58 11.19 1.04
C GLU A 163 15.26 10.46 1.31
N ARG A 164 14.89 9.49 0.46
CA ARG A 164 13.70 8.67 0.68
C ARG A 164 13.67 8.03 2.08
N HIS A 165 14.81 7.57 2.59
CA HIS A 165 14.89 6.95 3.92
C HIS A 165 14.73 8.02 5.00
N ARG A 166 15.26 9.23 4.78
CA ARG A 166 15.17 10.35 5.71
C ARG A 166 13.74 10.83 5.89
N ILE A 167 12.93 10.87 4.83
CA ILE A 167 11.48 11.16 4.91
C ILE A 167 10.80 10.19 5.89
N ILE A 168 11.07 8.88 5.74
CA ILE A 168 10.50 7.86 6.62
C ILE A 168 11.03 8.00 8.06
N LEU A 169 12.33 8.22 8.24
CA LEU A 169 12.92 8.41 9.57
C LEU A 169 12.37 9.66 10.28
N ARG A 170 12.06 10.72 9.53
CA ARG A 170 11.35 11.91 10.03
C ARG A 170 9.94 11.57 10.49
N CYS A 171 9.19 10.78 9.72
CA CYS A 171 7.87 10.31 10.11
C CYS A 171 7.90 9.42 11.37
N LEU A 172 8.92 8.57 11.55
CA LEU A 172 9.03 7.67 12.70
C LEU A 172 9.48 8.38 13.99
N GLY A 173 10.30 9.42 13.85
CA GLY A 173 10.71 10.33 14.93
C GLY A 173 12.16 10.16 15.42
N PRO A 174 12.57 10.97 16.41
CA PRO A 174 13.97 11.10 16.84
C PRO A 174 14.66 9.79 17.29
N PRO A 175 13.99 8.85 18.01
CA PRO A 175 14.63 7.59 18.40
C PRO A 175 15.15 6.77 17.22
N TYR A 176 14.39 6.76 16.13
CA TYR A 176 14.77 6.06 14.90
C TYR A 176 15.90 6.82 14.20
N GLN A 177 15.79 8.14 14.09
CA GLN A 177 16.83 8.97 13.49
C GLN A 177 18.19 8.80 14.16
N LYS A 178 18.25 8.75 15.49
CA LYS A 178 19.50 8.56 16.25
C LYS A 178 20.25 7.31 15.78
N PHE A 179 19.55 6.21 15.53
CA PHE A 179 20.20 4.97 15.09
C PHE A 179 20.89 5.11 13.71
N TYR A 180 20.27 5.89 12.81
CA TYR A 180 20.71 6.03 11.41
C TYR A 180 21.64 7.23 11.16
N TYR A 181 21.50 8.30 11.94
CA TYR A 181 22.26 9.54 11.80
C TYR A 181 23.44 9.64 12.76
N SER A 182 23.58 8.71 13.72
CA SER A 182 24.73 8.66 14.61
C SER A 182 26.01 8.45 13.80
N LYS A 183 26.65 9.56 13.44
CA LYS A 183 28.10 9.68 13.41
C LYS A 183 28.52 9.80 14.88
N MET A 184 29.26 8.82 15.38
CA MET A 184 30.11 9.03 16.54
C MET A 184 31.44 9.56 16.03
#